data_AF-A0A4Q3D997-F1
#
_entry.id   AF-A0A4Q3D997-F1
#
_cell.length_a   1.000
_cell.length_b   1.000
_cell.length_c   1.000
_cell.angle_alpha   90.00
_cell.angle_beta   90.00
_cell.angle_gamma   90.00
#
_symmetry.space_group_name_H-M   'P 1'
#
loop_
_entity.id
_entity.type
_entity.pdbx_description
1 polymer ?
#
loop_
_entity_poly.entity_id
_entity_poly.type
_entity_poly.pdbx_seq_one_letter_code
_entity_poly.pdbx_strand_id
1 'polypeptide(L)'
;AQEGDPEFGISRGTLLPRHKVLQGEEAHPEAANRIMKSLVLMHGGMASNVGPILEMVSEKYLLRGEKEWNARQQTNQIYDNILQAIKTGDIKKLAANTAANWEGPIKTIIPWASTFFTEQIIAKAKKQFGEDYYGFLMLGGMSGGGMGMFVNPEKYETYKKKVLEILQDTKKELSSSLPFAMEPVVYNWSINNRGSWSNLLQGNEALMPEQYYGIHVSGLVKQDPASVSYVRRAEIDFFTTYCEKNNLAYPLLRTIISNLFKVSDPSSQGNRNTENEKADFIKQQNGFDFIQHEEIRQEMQKGLIGLSRNRLPAETRIEDVQPGDVINLEKTSVKEAGEAAIRAGKVAVMTLAAGIGSRWTKGAGVIKAINPFVELEGRLCAEHL
;
A
#
# COMPACT_ATOMS: atom_id res chain seq x y z
N ALA A 1 23.15 -15.98 2.81
CA ALA A 1 23.59 -16.04 1.40
C ALA A 1 24.40 -17.29 1.15
N GLN A 2 24.41 -17.76 -0.09
CA GLN A 2 25.20 -18.88 -0.61
C GLN A 2 26.14 -18.36 -1.70
N GLU A 3 27.15 -19.14 -2.06
CA GLU A 3 28.09 -18.78 -3.13
C GLU A 3 27.33 -18.44 -4.43
N GLY A 4 27.59 -17.25 -4.98
CA GLY A 4 26.84 -16.67 -6.11
C GLY A 4 25.80 -15.61 -5.73
N ASP A 5 25.36 -15.54 -4.47
CA ASP A 5 24.56 -14.41 -3.99
C ASP A 5 25.48 -13.18 -3.76
N PRO A 6 25.04 -11.94 -4.10
CA PRO A 6 25.82 -10.72 -3.84
C PRO A 6 26.21 -10.53 -2.37
N GLU A 7 25.44 -11.09 -1.43
CA GLU A 7 25.67 -10.98 0.00
C GLU A 7 26.48 -12.15 0.59
N PHE A 8 27.01 -13.04 -0.24
CA PHE A 8 27.84 -14.16 0.22
C PHE A 8 29.11 -13.67 0.92
N GLY A 9 29.39 -14.21 2.10
CA GLY A 9 30.48 -13.74 2.97
C GLY A 9 30.21 -12.42 3.72
N ILE A 10 29.10 -11.73 3.41
CA ILE A 10 28.72 -10.45 4.03
C ILE A 10 27.54 -10.64 4.99
N SER A 11 26.51 -11.40 4.60
CA SER A 11 25.28 -11.60 5.39
C SER A 11 24.86 -13.07 5.48
N ARG A 12 24.28 -13.45 6.63
CA ARG A 12 23.62 -14.75 6.79
C ARG A 12 22.38 -14.89 5.88
N GLY A 13 21.73 -13.78 5.52
CA GLY A 13 20.56 -13.73 4.63
C GLY A 13 20.88 -13.30 3.20
N THR A 14 19.85 -13.05 2.40
CA THR A 14 19.90 -12.43 1.07
C THR A 14 19.01 -11.18 1.08
N LEU A 15 19.29 -10.16 0.26
CA LEU A 15 18.48 -8.93 0.22
C LEU A 15 17.02 -9.20 -0.15
N LEU A 16 16.80 -10.14 -1.08
CA LEU A 16 15.47 -10.59 -1.48
C LEU A 16 15.11 -11.89 -0.75
N PRO A 17 13.88 -12.01 -0.21
CA PRO A 17 13.43 -13.26 0.39
C PRO A 17 13.33 -14.34 -0.69
N ARG A 18 13.79 -15.56 -0.36
CA ARG A 18 13.53 -16.75 -1.17
C ARG A 18 12.21 -17.34 -0.70
N HIS A 19 11.23 -17.43 -1.59
CA HIS A 19 9.94 -18.06 -1.30
C HIS A 19 9.98 -19.54 -1.68
N LYS A 20 9.50 -20.39 -0.77
CA LYS A 20 9.28 -21.81 -1.02
C LYS A 20 7.78 -22.07 -1.12
N VAL A 21 7.34 -22.64 -2.23
CA VAL A 21 5.97 -23.16 -2.36
C VAL A 21 5.93 -24.54 -1.70
N LEU A 22 5.09 -24.71 -0.68
CA LEU A 22 4.89 -26.01 -0.03
C LEU A 22 4.13 -26.94 -0.97
N GLN A 23 4.66 -28.14 -1.23
CA GLN A 23 4.07 -29.12 -2.15
C GLN A 23 4.20 -30.56 -1.61
N GLY A 24 3.41 -31.49 -2.16
CA GLY A 24 3.48 -32.90 -1.81
C GLY A 24 3.28 -33.14 -0.31
N GLU A 25 4.22 -33.83 0.33
CA GLU A 25 4.15 -34.17 1.76
C GLU A 25 4.34 -32.97 2.70
N GLU A 26 4.66 -31.79 2.20
CA GLU A 26 4.88 -30.58 3.00
C GLU A 26 3.58 -29.84 3.33
N ALA A 27 2.49 -30.16 2.64
CA ALA A 27 1.17 -29.57 2.86
C ALA A 27 0.09 -30.65 2.72
N HIS A 28 -0.90 -30.65 3.60
CA HIS A 28 -2.05 -31.54 3.43
C HIS A 28 -2.73 -31.25 2.08
N PRO A 29 -3.20 -32.26 1.31
CA PRO A 29 -3.81 -32.04 0.00
C PRO A 29 -4.97 -31.03 0.00
N GLU A 30 -5.71 -30.97 1.09
CA GLU A 30 -6.83 -30.03 1.29
C GLU A 30 -6.48 -28.77 2.09
N ALA A 31 -5.22 -28.57 2.51
CA ALA A 31 -4.83 -27.46 3.38
C ALA A 31 -5.29 -26.10 2.80
N ALA A 32 -5.05 -25.88 1.52
CA ALA A 32 -5.43 -24.65 0.84
C ALA A 32 -6.95 -24.41 0.92
N ASN A 33 -7.76 -25.42 0.62
CA ASN A 33 -9.22 -25.32 0.67
C ASN A 33 -9.73 -25.10 2.10
N ARG A 34 -9.17 -25.80 3.08
CA ARG A 34 -9.53 -25.66 4.49
C ARG A 34 -9.19 -24.26 5.02
N ILE A 35 -8.03 -23.70 4.65
CA ILE A 35 -7.66 -22.32 4.99
C ILE A 35 -8.62 -21.33 4.34
N MET A 36 -8.88 -21.44 3.03
CA MET A 36 -9.79 -20.53 2.32
C MET A 36 -11.21 -20.57 2.91
N LYS A 37 -11.68 -21.74 3.36
CA LYS A 37 -12.98 -21.92 4.02
C LYS A 37 -12.99 -21.53 5.50
N SER A 38 -11.88 -21.13 6.10
CA SER A 38 -11.84 -20.80 7.53
C SER A 38 -11.28 -19.41 7.81
N LEU A 39 -10.49 -18.85 6.90
CA LEU A 39 -9.82 -17.56 7.09
C LEU A 39 -10.59 -16.45 6.37
N VAL A 40 -11.16 -15.56 7.18
CA VAL A 40 -11.73 -14.29 6.70
C VAL A 40 -10.59 -13.29 6.59
N LEU A 41 -10.17 -12.97 5.36
CA LEU A 41 -9.18 -11.93 5.09
C LEU A 41 -9.83 -10.56 4.95
N MET A 42 -9.25 -9.55 5.57
CA MET A 42 -9.85 -8.22 5.66
C MET A 42 -8.83 -7.09 5.64
N HIS A 43 -9.31 -5.88 5.36
CA HIS A 43 -8.58 -4.63 5.57
C HIS A 43 -9.39 -3.71 6.48
N GLY A 44 -8.81 -3.26 7.59
CA GLY A 44 -9.50 -2.46 8.61
C GLY A 44 -9.73 -0.98 8.23
N GLY A 45 -9.23 -0.55 7.07
CA GLY A 45 -9.42 0.80 6.55
C GLY A 45 -8.44 1.84 7.13
N MET A 46 -7.59 1.44 8.07
CA MET A 46 -6.54 2.31 8.60
C MET A 46 -5.35 2.37 7.63
N ALA A 47 -4.69 3.53 7.58
CA ALA A 47 -3.41 3.69 6.89
C ALA A 47 -2.35 4.09 7.92
N SER A 48 -1.34 3.25 8.09
CA SER A 48 -0.29 3.47 9.10
C SER A 48 1.08 3.62 8.46
N ASN A 49 1.92 4.45 9.06
CA ASN A 49 3.35 4.52 8.71
C ASN A 49 4.10 3.38 9.40
N VAL A 50 4.47 2.35 8.63
CA VAL A 50 5.22 1.20 9.14
C VAL A 50 6.73 1.45 9.24
N GLY A 51 7.24 2.60 8.79
CA GLY A 51 8.67 2.92 8.85
C GLY A 51 9.26 2.79 10.27
N PRO A 52 8.72 3.52 11.26
CA PRO A 52 9.17 3.42 12.66
C PRO A 52 9.04 1.99 13.23
N ILE A 53 8.04 1.23 12.79
CA ILE A 53 7.85 -0.16 13.20
C ILE A 53 9.01 -1.04 12.71
N LEU A 54 9.41 -0.89 11.45
CA LEU A 54 10.51 -1.66 10.87
C LEU A 54 11.86 -1.26 11.47
N GLU A 55 12.03 0.02 11.80
CA GLU A 55 13.20 0.52 12.52
C GLU A 55 13.31 -0.12 13.90
N MET A 56 12.23 -0.09 14.69
CA MET A 56 12.16 -0.70 16.02
C MET A 56 12.47 -2.20 15.99
N VAL A 57 11.93 -2.95 15.02
CA VAL A 57 12.25 -4.37 14.84
C VAL A 57 13.74 -4.59 14.59
N SER A 58 14.34 -3.73 13.76
CA SER A 58 15.73 -3.82 13.37
C SER A 58 16.65 -3.45 14.53
N GLU A 59 16.35 -2.37 15.24
CA GLU A 59 17.06 -1.92 16.43
C GLU A 59 17.05 -3.00 17.52
N LYS A 60 15.87 -3.49 17.90
CA LYS A 60 15.72 -4.56 18.90
C LYS A 60 16.45 -5.85 18.51
N TYR A 61 16.50 -6.16 17.22
CA TYR A 61 17.30 -7.28 16.73
C TYR A 61 18.80 -7.02 16.93
N LEU A 62 19.31 -5.85 16.55
CA LEU A 62 20.73 -5.52 16.65
C LEU A 62 21.21 -5.40 18.10
N LEU A 63 20.40 -4.79 18.97
CA LEU A 63 20.72 -4.61 20.39
C LEU A 63 20.59 -5.90 21.21
N ARG A 64 19.93 -6.94 20.68
CA ARG A 64 19.77 -8.24 21.35
C ARG A 64 19.19 -8.14 22.76
N GLY A 65 18.22 -7.24 22.96
CA GLY A 65 17.48 -7.13 24.22
C GLY A 65 16.92 -8.49 24.64
N GLU A 66 17.07 -8.87 25.91
CA GLU A 66 16.78 -10.23 26.38
C GLU A 66 15.33 -10.65 26.10
N LYS A 67 14.37 -9.78 26.42
CA LYS A 67 12.93 -10.05 26.23
C LYS A 67 12.59 -10.22 24.75
N GLU A 68 13.04 -9.29 23.92
CA GLU A 68 12.85 -9.31 22.47
C GLU A 68 13.53 -10.51 21.81
N TRP A 69 14.71 -10.88 22.30
CA TRP A 69 15.45 -12.04 21.80
C TRP A 69 14.72 -13.34 22.12
N ASN A 70 14.25 -13.50 23.36
CA ASN A 70 13.46 -14.65 23.77
C ASN A 70 12.14 -14.73 22.98
N ALA A 71 11.44 -13.61 22.80
CA ALA A 71 10.26 -13.53 21.95
C ALA A 71 10.56 -13.95 20.50
N ARG A 72 11.71 -13.54 19.94
CA ARG A 72 12.14 -13.95 18.59
C ARG A 72 12.31 -15.46 18.47
N GLN A 73 12.90 -16.11 19.49
CA GLN A 73 13.03 -17.57 19.51
C GLN A 73 11.68 -18.26 19.60
N GLN A 74 10.74 -17.72 20.40
CA GLN A 74 9.37 -18.21 20.45
C GLN A 74 8.68 -18.11 19.09
N THR A 75 8.86 -17.01 18.35
CA THR A 75 8.33 -16.88 16.98
C THR A 75 8.87 -17.96 16.03
N ASN A 76 10.14 -18.37 16.16
CA ASN A 76 10.69 -19.47 15.36
C ASN A 76 9.96 -20.79 15.66
N GLN A 77 9.75 -21.11 16.94
CA GLN A 77 9.00 -22.31 17.33
C GLN A 77 7.55 -22.28 16.84
N ILE A 78 6.90 -21.11 16.92
CA ILE A 78 5.54 -20.92 16.39
C ILE A 78 5.50 -21.12 14.88
N TYR A 79 6.51 -20.63 14.16
CA TYR A 79 6.63 -20.84 12.71
C TYR A 79 6.70 -22.33 12.35
N ASP A 80 7.51 -23.11 13.06
CA ASP A 80 7.59 -24.57 12.85
C ASP A 80 6.24 -25.26 13.14
N ASN A 81 5.54 -24.81 14.19
CA ASN A 81 4.20 -25.32 14.51
C ASN A 81 3.17 -24.98 13.43
N ILE A 82 3.25 -23.79 12.82
CA ILE A 82 2.41 -23.37 11.69
C ILE A 82 2.67 -24.27 10.49
N LEU A 83 3.94 -24.53 10.15
CA LEU A 83 4.29 -25.46 9.07
C LEU A 83 3.72 -26.85 9.32
N GLN A 84 3.85 -27.37 10.55
CA GLN A 84 3.29 -28.67 10.90
C GLN A 84 1.76 -28.68 10.81
N ALA A 85 1.08 -27.60 11.23
CA ALA A 85 -0.38 -27.50 11.12
C ALA A 85 -0.86 -27.48 9.66
N ILE A 86 -0.13 -26.80 8.77
CA ILE A 86 -0.39 -26.83 7.32
C ILE A 86 -0.17 -28.23 6.76
N LYS A 87 0.93 -28.89 7.16
CA LYS A 87 1.24 -30.26 6.77
C LYS A 87 0.17 -31.27 7.18
N THR A 88 -0.43 -31.11 8.38
CA THR A 88 -1.51 -32.00 8.86
C THR A 88 -2.91 -31.52 8.49
N GLY A 89 -3.06 -30.32 7.93
CA GLY A 89 -4.37 -29.74 7.58
C GLY A 89 -5.23 -29.38 8.79
N ASP A 90 -4.61 -29.09 9.95
CA ASP A 90 -5.28 -28.73 11.20
C ASP A 90 -5.45 -27.22 11.33
N ILE A 91 -6.65 -26.73 11.00
CA ILE A 91 -6.97 -25.30 11.01
C ILE A 91 -7.03 -24.71 12.41
N LYS A 92 -7.50 -25.47 13.41
CA LYS A 92 -7.57 -24.96 14.78
C LYS A 92 -6.17 -24.76 15.34
N LYS A 93 -5.27 -25.73 15.10
CA LYS A 93 -3.87 -25.59 15.49
C LYS A 93 -3.18 -24.45 14.74
N LEU A 94 -3.44 -24.30 13.44
CA LEU A 94 -2.92 -23.17 12.66
C LEU A 94 -3.36 -21.82 13.27
N ALA A 95 -4.67 -21.65 13.48
CA ALA A 95 -5.24 -20.43 14.03
C ALA A 95 -4.77 -20.11 15.46
N ALA A 96 -4.64 -21.14 16.30
CA ALA A 96 -4.12 -20.99 17.65
C ALA A 96 -2.66 -20.51 17.65
N ASN A 97 -1.83 -21.01 16.73
CA ASN A 97 -0.43 -20.56 16.61
C ASN A 97 -0.33 -19.12 16.09
N THR A 98 -1.17 -18.72 15.12
CA THR A 98 -1.18 -17.33 14.66
C THR A 98 -1.66 -16.37 15.75
N ALA A 99 -2.67 -16.77 16.53
CA ALA A 99 -3.16 -16.01 17.68
C ALA A 99 -2.10 -15.92 18.79
N ALA A 100 -1.44 -17.02 19.14
CA ALA A 100 -0.36 -17.02 20.14
C ALA A 100 0.81 -16.11 19.73
N ASN A 101 1.15 -16.06 18.44
CA ASN A 101 2.18 -15.15 17.94
C ASN A 101 1.77 -13.69 18.12
N TRP A 102 0.52 -13.37 17.81
CA TRP A 102 -0.06 -12.04 17.96
C TRP A 102 -0.13 -11.59 19.42
N GLU A 103 -0.62 -12.46 20.31
CA GLU A 103 -0.85 -12.13 21.71
C GLU A 103 0.44 -12.03 22.52
N GLY A 104 1.52 -12.70 22.10
CA GLY A 104 2.81 -12.68 22.82
C GLY A 104 3.97 -12.10 22.01
N PRO A 105 4.72 -12.92 21.25
CA PRO A 105 6.00 -12.52 20.69
C PRO A 105 5.97 -11.27 19.82
N ILE A 106 4.96 -11.10 18.97
CA ILE A 106 4.86 -9.93 18.08
C ILE A 106 4.81 -8.64 18.90
N LYS A 107 3.95 -8.56 19.91
CA LYS A 107 3.80 -7.36 20.76
C LYS A 107 5.03 -7.11 21.63
N THR A 108 5.76 -8.16 22.00
CA THR A 108 7.04 -8.03 22.73
C THR A 108 8.12 -7.41 21.85
N ILE A 109 8.26 -7.91 20.61
CA ILE A 109 9.23 -7.39 19.64
C ILE A 109 8.79 -6.01 19.14
N ILE A 110 7.49 -5.79 18.95
CA ILE A 110 6.92 -4.58 18.35
C ILE A 110 5.73 -4.12 19.22
N PRO A 111 5.98 -3.35 20.29
CA PRO A 111 4.91 -2.81 21.13
C PRO A 111 3.82 -2.09 20.34
N TRP A 112 4.19 -1.38 19.27
CA TRP A 112 3.27 -0.63 18.41
C TRP A 112 2.62 -1.48 17.28
N ALA A 113 2.72 -2.81 17.32
CA ALA A 113 2.08 -3.65 16.30
C ALA A 113 0.55 -3.61 16.36
N SER A 114 -0.03 -3.32 17.54
CA SER A 114 -1.46 -3.26 17.76
C SER A 114 -2.03 -1.85 17.74
N THR A 115 -3.35 -1.77 17.56
CA THR A 115 -4.14 -0.55 17.66
C THR A 115 -5.37 -0.81 18.51
N PHE A 116 -5.93 0.23 19.12
CA PHE A 116 -7.19 0.12 19.85
C PHE A 116 -8.31 -0.46 18.99
N PHE A 117 -8.42 -0.03 17.72
CA PHE A 117 -9.36 -0.61 16.77
C PHE A 117 -9.17 -2.13 16.61
N THR A 118 -7.94 -2.61 16.45
CA THR A 118 -7.65 -4.03 16.26
C THR A 118 -8.03 -4.87 17.48
N GLU A 119 -7.71 -4.42 18.69
CA GLU A 119 -8.12 -5.15 19.90
C GLU A 119 -9.64 -5.18 20.06
N GLN A 120 -10.33 -4.08 19.74
CA GLN A 120 -11.79 -4.01 19.81
C GLN A 120 -12.47 -4.99 18.85
N ILE A 121 -12.00 -5.09 17.60
CA ILE A 121 -12.59 -6.05 16.65
C ILE A 121 -12.32 -7.50 17.06
N ILE A 122 -11.15 -7.79 17.63
CA ILE A 122 -10.81 -9.13 18.14
C ILE A 122 -11.73 -9.48 19.32
N ALA A 123 -11.89 -8.57 20.28
CA ALA A 123 -12.76 -8.77 21.44
C ALA A 123 -14.23 -8.98 21.03
N LYS A 124 -14.74 -8.15 20.10
CA LYS A 124 -16.10 -8.31 19.54
C LYS A 124 -16.27 -9.64 18.83
N ALA A 125 -15.31 -10.05 18.00
CA ALA A 125 -15.36 -11.33 17.28
C ALA A 125 -15.32 -12.53 18.25
N LYS A 126 -14.41 -12.53 19.24
CA LYS A 126 -14.35 -13.56 20.30
C LYS A 126 -15.69 -13.66 21.03
N LYS A 127 -16.27 -12.53 21.43
CA LYS A 127 -17.57 -12.49 22.13
C LYS A 127 -18.72 -12.98 21.24
N GLN A 128 -18.75 -12.59 19.97
CA GLN A 128 -19.87 -12.87 19.08
C GLN A 128 -19.85 -14.29 18.53
N PHE A 129 -18.67 -14.85 18.26
CA PHE A 129 -18.54 -16.16 17.63
C PHE A 129 -18.27 -17.28 18.65
N GLY A 130 -17.75 -16.95 19.85
CA GLY A 130 -17.49 -17.93 20.90
C GLY A 130 -16.55 -19.04 20.42
N GLU A 131 -16.96 -20.29 20.61
CA GLU A 131 -16.21 -21.49 20.16
C GLU A 131 -15.96 -21.55 18.65
N ASP A 132 -16.73 -20.79 17.85
CA ASP A 132 -16.54 -20.71 16.41
C ASP A 132 -15.47 -19.69 16.00
N TYR A 133 -14.87 -18.96 16.95
CA TYR A 133 -13.66 -18.16 16.74
C TYR A 133 -12.41 -18.99 17.01
N TYR A 134 -11.52 -19.13 16.03
CA TYR A 134 -10.32 -19.96 16.17
C TYR A 134 -9.04 -19.17 16.35
N GLY A 135 -8.98 -17.90 15.90
CA GLY A 135 -7.78 -17.08 16.11
C GLY A 135 -7.68 -15.85 15.21
N PHE A 136 -6.70 -15.01 15.51
CA PHE A 136 -6.35 -13.83 14.73
C PHE A 136 -5.05 -14.05 13.94
N LEU A 137 -4.95 -13.38 12.79
CA LEU A 137 -3.76 -13.33 11.95
C LEU A 137 -3.47 -11.87 11.58
N MET A 138 -2.36 -11.35 12.08
CA MET A 138 -1.80 -10.08 11.61
C MET A 138 -1.13 -10.28 10.24
N LEU A 139 -1.39 -9.37 9.29
CA LEU A 139 -0.68 -9.37 8.01
C LEU A 139 0.22 -8.13 7.90
N GLY A 140 1.47 -8.33 7.50
CA GLY A 140 2.43 -7.25 7.32
C GLY A 140 3.06 -6.74 8.62
N GLY A 141 3.51 -5.48 8.61
CA GLY A 141 4.31 -4.90 9.69
C GLY A 141 3.52 -4.25 10.84
N MET A 142 2.24 -3.92 10.65
CA MET A 142 1.37 -3.32 11.67
C MET A 142 -0.09 -3.74 11.41
N SER A 143 -0.90 -3.87 12.47
CA SER A 143 -2.35 -4.15 12.36
C SER A 143 -3.16 -2.90 11.97
N GLY A 144 -4.49 -3.05 11.82
CA GLY A 144 -5.40 -1.99 11.35
C GLY A 144 -5.52 -1.87 9.83
N GLY A 145 -4.46 -2.25 9.10
CA GLY A 145 -4.47 -2.47 7.66
C GLY A 145 -4.96 -3.88 7.31
N GLY A 146 -4.10 -4.68 6.66
CA GLY A 146 -4.38 -6.08 6.32
C GLY A 146 -4.38 -7.00 7.54
N MET A 147 -5.42 -7.82 7.68
CA MET A 147 -5.61 -8.73 8.82
C MET A 147 -6.41 -9.97 8.39
N GLY A 148 -6.49 -10.96 9.28
CA GLY A 148 -7.34 -12.13 9.12
C GLY A 148 -7.91 -12.66 10.43
N MET A 149 -9.08 -13.30 10.36
CA MET A 149 -9.68 -14.05 11.48
C MET A 149 -10.01 -15.46 11.01
N PHE A 150 -9.56 -16.45 11.78
CA PHE A 150 -9.97 -17.83 11.59
C PHE A 150 -11.28 -18.11 12.33
N VAL A 151 -12.23 -18.72 11.62
CA VAL A 151 -13.56 -19.06 12.11
C VAL A 151 -13.94 -20.48 11.70
N ASN A 152 -15.02 -21.00 12.27
CA ASN A 152 -15.55 -22.31 11.91
C ASN A 152 -15.89 -22.38 10.40
N PRO A 153 -15.32 -23.35 9.66
CA PRO A 153 -15.54 -23.48 8.22
C PRO A 153 -16.98 -23.80 7.82
N GLU A 154 -17.76 -24.46 8.67
CA GLU A 154 -19.16 -24.79 8.39
C GLU A 154 -20.06 -23.55 8.30
N LYS A 155 -19.64 -22.45 8.95
CA LYS A 155 -20.37 -21.18 9.02
C LYS A 155 -19.61 -20.03 8.36
N TYR A 156 -18.61 -20.34 7.53
CA TYR A 156 -17.68 -19.37 6.96
C TYR A 156 -18.37 -18.16 6.30
N GLU A 157 -19.31 -18.40 5.40
CA GLU A 157 -19.99 -17.32 4.66
C GLU A 157 -20.81 -16.41 5.59
N THR A 158 -21.39 -16.97 6.65
CA THR A 158 -22.10 -16.19 7.68
C THR A 158 -21.11 -15.35 8.48
N TYR A 159 -20.01 -15.94 8.95
CA TYR A 159 -19.02 -15.21 9.75
C TYR A 159 -18.24 -14.17 8.95
N LYS A 160 -17.99 -14.43 7.67
CA LYS A 160 -17.38 -13.46 6.76
C LYS A 160 -18.18 -12.15 6.69
N LYS A 161 -19.51 -12.25 6.60
CA LYS A 161 -20.41 -11.07 6.63
C LYS A 161 -20.40 -10.40 8.00
N LYS A 162 -20.48 -11.18 9.07
CA LYS A 162 -20.43 -10.68 10.46
C LYS A 162 -19.13 -9.94 10.77
N VAL A 163 -17.99 -10.43 10.27
CA VAL A 163 -16.70 -9.74 10.41
C VAL A 163 -16.73 -8.38 9.72
N LEU A 164 -17.33 -8.28 8.53
CA LEU A 164 -17.51 -6.98 7.87
C LEU A 164 -18.37 -6.02 8.71
N GLU A 165 -19.48 -6.51 9.29
CA GLU A 165 -20.32 -5.73 10.21
C GLU A 165 -19.51 -5.23 11.42
N ILE A 166 -18.76 -6.12 12.10
CA ILE A 166 -17.90 -5.75 13.24
C ILE A 166 -16.91 -4.66 12.85
N LEU A 167 -16.25 -4.78 11.69
CA LEU A 167 -15.29 -3.80 11.21
C LEU A 167 -15.95 -2.44 10.99
N GLN A 168 -17.08 -2.42 10.27
CA GLN A 168 -17.79 -1.18 9.94
C GLN A 168 -18.34 -0.49 11.18
N ASP A 169 -18.92 -1.23 12.11
CA ASP A 169 -19.48 -0.65 13.34
C ASP A 169 -18.38 -0.15 14.27
N THR A 170 -17.29 -0.90 14.44
CA THR A 170 -16.14 -0.44 15.23
C THR A 170 -15.46 0.77 14.59
N LYS A 171 -15.40 0.83 13.26
CA LYS A 171 -14.91 2.02 12.56
C LYS A 171 -15.79 3.22 12.83
N LYS A 172 -17.13 3.10 12.73
CA LYS A 172 -18.06 4.19 13.04
C LYS A 172 -17.90 4.69 14.48
N GLU A 173 -17.82 3.76 15.45
CA GLU A 173 -17.60 4.08 16.87
C GLU A 173 -16.32 4.88 17.09
N LEU A 174 -15.25 4.56 16.34
CA LEU A 174 -13.92 5.15 16.53
C LEU A 174 -13.57 6.25 15.52
N SER A 175 -14.44 6.58 14.57
CA SER A 175 -14.14 7.53 13.49
C SER A 175 -13.90 8.95 13.98
N SER A 176 -14.38 9.30 15.17
CA SER A 176 -14.12 10.59 15.83
C SER A 176 -12.76 10.65 16.52
N SER A 177 -12.13 9.50 16.80
CA SER A 177 -10.90 9.39 17.60
C SER A 177 -9.73 8.79 16.85
N LEU A 178 -9.98 8.06 15.76
CA LEU A 178 -8.97 7.40 14.95
C LEU A 178 -9.16 7.72 13.46
N PRO A 179 -8.06 7.96 12.72
CA PRO A 179 -8.13 8.21 11.29
C PRO A 179 -8.28 6.90 10.51
N PHE A 180 -9.25 6.88 9.59
CA PHE A 180 -9.46 5.82 8.62
C PHE A 180 -9.34 6.40 7.21
N ALA A 181 -8.57 5.74 6.34
CA ALA A 181 -8.35 6.17 4.97
C ALA A 181 -9.43 5.67 3.99
N MET A 182 -10.12 4.58 4.34
CA MET A 182 -11.18 3.99 3.54
C MET A 182 -12.18 3.24 4.42
N GLU A 183 -13.30 2.81 3.84
CA GLU A 183 -14.17 1.84 4.51
C GLU A 183 -13.45 0.48 4.67
N PRO A 184 -13.64 -0.20 5.80
CA PRO A 184 -13.16 -1.57 5.96
C PRO A 184 -13.77 -2.50 4.90
N VAL A 185 -12.98 -3.47 4.45
CA VAL A 185 -13.40 -4.46 3.45
C VAL A 185 -13.00 -5.86 3.86
N VAL A 186 -13.77 -6.84 3.40
CA VAL A 186 -13.45 -8.27 3.50
C VAL A 186 -13.23 -8.80 2.08
N TYR A 187 -12.15 -9.55 1.88
CA TYR A 187 -11.72 -9.97 0.55
C TYR A 187 -12.44 -11.23 0.09
N ASN A 188 -12.73 -11.28 -1.22
CA ASN A 188 -12.91 -12.53 -1.96
C ASN A 188 -11.55 -12.92 -2.52
N TRP A 189 -10.98 -14.03 -2.04
CA TRP A 189 -9.61 -14.39 -2.33
C TRP A 189 -9.47 -15.90 -2.56
N SER A 190 -8.37 -16.29 -3.22
CA SER A 190 -7.98 -17.68 -3.38
C SER A 190 -6.46 -17.82 -3.29
N ILE A 191 -5.98 -19.02 -2.93
CA ILE A 191 -4.54 -19.31 -2.87
C ILE A 191 -4.01 -19.55 -4.28
N ASN A 192 -2.99 -18.77 -4.66
CA ASN A 192 -2.25 -18.95 -5.90
C ASN A 192 -1.06 -19.90 -5.69
N ASN A 193 -1.20 -21.16 -6.11
CA ASN A 193 -0.12 -22.16 -6.03
C ASN A 193 0.94 -22.03 -7.14
N ARG A 194 0.69 -21.21 -8.17
CA ARG A 194 1.58 -21.04 -9.32
C ARG A 194 2.67 -20.00 -9.07
N GLY A 195 2.50 -19.13 -8.08
CA GLY A 195 3.37 -17.98 -7.84
C GLY A 195 3.20 -16.90 -8.93
N SER A 196 4.25 -16.11 -9.15
CA SER A 196 4.28 -15.14 -10.25
C SER A 196 4.60 -15.84 -11.56
N TRP A 197 3.76 -15.62 -12.57
CA TRP A 197 3.96 -16.15 -13.92
C TRP A 197 3.59 -15.07 -14.93
N SER A 198 4.13 -15.19 -16.14
CA SER A 198 3.81 -14.33 -17.27
C SER A 198 3.49 -15.19 -18.48
N ASN A 199 2.75 -14.61 -19.42
CA ASN A 199 2.59 -15.15 -20.76
C ASN A 199 3.47 -14.33 -21.71
N LEU A 200 4.17 -15.02 -22.61
CA LEU A 200 4.77 -14.36 -23.76
C LEU A 200 3.71 -14.28 -24.85
N LEU A 201 3.05 -13.14 -24.94
CA LEU A 201 2.10 -12.85 -26.01
C LEU A 201 2.86 -12.60 -27.31
N GLN A 202 2.27 -12.95 -28.46
CA GLN A 202 2.89 -12.80 -29.78
C GLN A 202 1.90 -12.23 -30.79
N GLY A 203 2.43 -11.57 -31.84
CA GLY A 203 1.62 -11.00 -32.91
C GLY A 203 0.56 -10.02 -32.38
N ASN A 204 -0.69 -10.19 -32.82
CA ASN A 204 -1.80 -9.30 -32.44
C ASN A 204 -2.09 -9.34 -30.93
N GLU A 205 -1.87 -10.46 -30.25
CA GLU A 205 -2.12 -10.57 -28.81
C GLU A 205 -1.08 -9.80 -27.99
N ALA A 206 0.08 -9.51 -28.57
CA ALA A 206 1.13 -8.71 -27.92
C ALA A 206 0.91 -7.19 -28.05
N LEU A 207 -0.10 -6.77 -28.81
CA LEU A 207 -0.42 -5.34 -28.97
C LEU A 207 -0.96 -4.76 -27.66
N MET A 208 -0.57 -3.52 -27.38
CA MET A 208 -1.14 -2.77 -26.26
C MET A 208 -2.60 -2.37 -26.56
N PRO A 209 -3.42 -2.04 -25.55
CA PRO A 209 -4.77 -1.54 -25.79
C PRO A 209 -4.79 -0.26 -26.64
N GLU A 210 -5.84 -0.01 -27.42
CA GLU A 210 -5.94 1.15 -28.32
C GLU A 210 -5.65 2.51 -27.66
N GLN A 211 -6.07 2.67 -26.39
CA GLN A 211 -5.88 3.90 -25.63
C GLN A 211 -4.40 4.18 -25.38
N TYR A 212 -3.57 3.15 -25.24
CA TYR A 212 -2.11 3.28 -25.14
C TYR A 212 -1.57 4.01 -26.37
N TYR A 213 -1.91 3.53 -27.57
CA TYR A 213 -1.46 4.14 -28.82
C TYR A 213 -2.04 5.54 -29.02
N GLY A 214 -3.31 5.77 -28.69
CA GLY A 214 -3.92 7.10 -28.75
C GLY A 214 -3.17 8.16 -27.92
N ILE A 215 -2.63 7.77 -26.76
CA ILE A 215 -1.81 8.66 -25.92
C ILE A 215 -0.41 8.81 -26.52
N HIS A 216 0.27 7.71 -26.83
CA HIS A 216 1.68 7.72 -27.20
C HIS A 216 1.95 8.27 -28.60
N VAL A 217 1.09 7.97 -29.59
CA VAL A 217 1.25 8.45 -30.97
C VAL A 217 1.23 9.97 -31.03
N SER A 218 0.42 10.64 -30.20
CA SER A 218 0.36 12.11 -30.15
C SER A 218 1.71 12.77 -29.78
N GLY A 219 2.53 12.09 -28.98
CA GLY A 219 3.88 12.53 -28.63
C GLY A 219 4.90 12.18 -29.71
N LEU A 220 4.76 11.01 -30.34
CA LEU A 220 5.68 10.53 -31.37
C LEU A 220 5.58 11.33 -32.67
N VAL A 221 4.38 11.78 -33.05
CA VAL A 221 4.15 12.61 -34.24
C VAL A 221 4.87 13.97 -34.15
N LYS A 222 5.23 14.43 -32.95
CA LYS A 222 5.96 15.69 -32.73
C LYS A 222 7.49 15.54 -32.81
N GLN A 223 7.99 14.31 -32.92
CA GLN A 223 9.41 14.01 -32.96
C GLN A 223 9.88 13.80 -34.41
N ASP A 224 11.17 13.97 -34.66
CA ASP A 224 11.77 13.52 -35.91
C ASP A 224 11.62 11.99 -36.02
N PRO A 225 10.99 11.45 -37.09
CA PRO A 225 10.85 10.00 -37.28
C PRO A 225 12.16 9.21 -37.20
N ALA A 226 13.29 9.82 -37.58
CA ALA A 226 14.61 9.18 -37.49
C ALA A 226 15.09 8.99 -36.04
N SER A 227 14.63 9.84 -35.12
CA SER A 227 14.93 9.76 -33.68
C SER A 227 14.10 8.70 -32.94
N VAL A 228 12.99 8.25 -33.54
CA VAL A 228 12.12 7.21 -32.98
C VAL A 228 12.70 5.83 -33.29
N SER A 229 12.88 5.01 -32.24
CA SER A 229 13.46 3.67 -32.38
C SER A 229 12.70 2.84 -33.42
N TYR A 230 13.45 2.03 -34.18
CA TYR A 230 12.85 1.19 -35.23
C TYR A 230 11.76 0.26 -34.68
N VAL A 231 12.01 -0.36 -33.52
CA VAL A 231 11.04 -1.25 -32.86
C VAL A 231 9.72 -0.54 -32.59
N ARG A 232 9.76 0.73 -32.15
CA ARG A 232 8.56 1.52 -31.91
C ARG A 232 7.81 1.86 -33.21
N ARG A 233 8.53 2.19 -34.29
CA ARG A 233 7.93 2.47 -35.60
C ARG A 233 7.25 1.22 -36.18
N ALA A 234 7.93 0.07 -36.10
CA ALA A 234 7.38 -1.22 -36.53
C ALA A 234 6.15 -1.64 -35.71
N GLU A 235 6.14 -1.39 -34.39
CA GLU A 235 4.98 -1.62 -33.53
C GLU A 235 3.76 -0.80 -33.98
N ILE A 236 3.94 0.48 -34.30
CA ILE A 236 2.86 1.37 -34.75
C ILE A 236 2.31 0.91 -36.10
N ASP A 237 3.17 0.55 -37.04
CA ASP A 237 2.77 0.05 -38.36
C ASP A 237 1.97 -1.27 -38.26
N PHE A 238 2.41 -2.16 -37.36
CA PHE A 238 1.68 -3.38 -37.06
C PHE A 238 0.31 -3.10 -36.42
N PHE A 239 0.24 -2.14 -35.49
CA PHE A 239 -1.01 -1.72 -34.87
C PHE A 239 -1.98 -1.05 -35.87
N THR A 240 -1.50 -0.18 -36.77
CA THR A 240 -2.36 0.46 -37.78
C THR A 240 -2.95 -0.56 -38.75
N THR A 241 -2.15 -1.55 -39.16
CA THR A 241 -2.63 -2.68 -39.97
C THR A 241 -3.69 -3.51 -39.23
N TYR A 242 -3.52 -3.71 -37.92
CA TYR A 242 -4.51 -4.37 -37.09
C TYR A 242 -5.82 -3.56 -36.99
N CYS A 243 -5.74 -2.24 -36.80
CA CYS A 243 -6.90 -1.37 -36.72
C CYS A 243 -7.72 -1.33 -38.01
N GLU A 244 -7.07 -1.35 -39.17
CA GLU A 244 -7.75 -1.44 -40.47
C GLU A 244 -8.58 -2.72 -40.57
N LYS A 245 -7.98 -3.88 -40.26
CA LYS A 245 -8.64 -5.19 -40.35
C LYS A 245 -9.80 -5.37 -39.38
N ASN A 246 -9.82 -4.61 -38.28
CA ASN A 246 -10.83 -4.73 -37.22
C ASN A 246 -11.80 -3.53 -37.15
N ASN A 247 -11.80 -2.65 -38.16
CA ASN A 247 -12.66 -1.46 -38.23
C ASN A 247 -12.49 -0.47 -37.05
N LEU A 248 -11.25 -0.36 -36.53
CA LEU A 248 -10.87 0.50 -35.41
C LEU A 248 -10.11 1.77 -35.85
N ALA A 249 -9.81 1.90 -37.14
CA ALA A 249 -9.00 2.98 -37.68
C ALA A 249 -9.65 4.37 -37.47
N TYR A 250 -10.96 4.50 -37.67
CA TYR A 250 -11.66 5.78 -37.52
C TYR A 250 -11.76 6.27 -36.06
N PRO A 251 -12.16 5.43 -35.07
CA PRO A 251 -12.09 5.79 -33.66
C PRO A 251 -10.68 6.21 -33.21
N LEU A 252 -9.65 5.46 -33.61
CA LEU A 252 -8.27 5.77 -33.27
C LEU A 252 -7.84 7.12 -33.86
N LEU A 253 -8.13 7.39 -35.13
CA LEU A 253 -7.82 8.66 -35.78
C LEU A 253 -8.49 9.83 -35.03
N ARG A 254 -9.76 9.67 -34.63
CA ARG A 254 -10.48 10.66 -33.83
C ARG A 254 -9.78 10.91 -32.50
N THR A 255 -9.36 9.86 -31.79
CA THR A 255 -8.60 9.98 -30.53
C THR A 255 -7.26 10.69 -30.72
N ILE A 256 -6.51 10.35 -31.78
CA ILE A 256 -5.21 10.98 -32.07
C ILE A 256 -5.39 12.45 -32.41
N ILE A 257 -6.36 12.82 -33.26
CA ILE A 257 -6.67 14.20 -33.61
C ILE A 257 -7.09 14.99 -32.36
N SER A 258 -7.99 14.43 -31.55
CA SER A 258 -8.40 15.02 -30.28
C SER A 258 -7.23 15.27 -29.33
N ASN A 259 -6.27 14.34 -29.26
CA ASN A 259 -5.08 14.49 -28.41
C ASN A 259 -4.05 15.49 -28.98
N LEU A 260 -3.82 15.48 -30.29
CA LEU A 260 -2.86 16.37 -30.97
C LEU A 260 -3.30 17.83 -30.89
N PHE A 261 -4.57 18.09 -31.18
CA PHE A 261 -5.14 19.44 -31.18
C PHE A 261 -5.75 19.83 -29.83
N LYS A 262 -5.69 18.95 -28.81
CA LYS A 262 -6.38 19.12 -27.52
C LYS A 262 -7.89 19.39 -27.70
N VAL A 263 -8.47 18.91 -28.80
CA VAL A 263 -9.90 19.02 -29.10
C VAL A 263 -10.60 17.87 -28.39
N SER A 264 -10.86 18.08 -27.10
CA SER A 264 -11.87 17.30 -26.39
C SER A 264 -13.24 17.83 -26.79
N ASP A 265 -14.28 16.99 -26.67
CA ASP A 265 -15.69 17.37 -26.86
C ASP A 265 -15.97 18.80 -26.33
N PRO A 266 -16.73 19.67 -27.02
CA PRO A 266 -16.94 21.08 -26.61
C PRO A 266 -17.44 21.25 -25.17
N SER A 267 -18.06 20.23 -24.58
CA SER A 267 -18.47 20.18 -23.17
C SER A 267 -17.31 20.07 -22.17
N SER A 268 -16.10 19.75 -22.61
CA SER A 268 -14.92 19.50 -21.78
C SER A 268 -13.79 20.54 -21.92
N GLN A 269 -13.86 21.43 -22.92
CA GLN A 269 -12.87 22.50 -23.12
C GLN A 269 -13.02 23.67 -22.14
N GLY A 270 -14.25 24.05 -21.75
CA GLY A 270 -14.47 25.12 -20.78
C GLY A 270 -13.89 24.82 -19.39
N ASN A 271 -13.66 23.55 -19.06
CA ASN A 271 -13.01 23.17 -17.82
C ASN A 271 -11.49 23.05 -17.96
N ARG A 272 -10.94 22.48 -19.04
CA ARG A 272 -9.53 22.04 -19.03
C ARG A 272 -8.49 23.17 -19.08
N ASN A 273 -8.71 24.24 -19.85
CA ASN A 273 -7.80 25.40 -19.83
C ASN A 273 -7.89 26.14 -18.50
N THR A 274 -9.10 26.31 -17.99
CA THR A 274 -9.38 26.90 -16.68
C THR A 274 -8.76 26.07 -15.56
N GLU A 275 -8.79 24.74 -15.65
CA GLU A 275 -8.14 23.83 -14.70
C GLU A 275 -6.62 23.84 -14.84
N ASN A 276 -6.05 24.00 -16.04
CA ASN A 276 -4.60 24.16 -16.22
C ASN A 276 -4.12 25.50 -15.66
N GLU A 277 -4.82 26.60 -15.94
CA GLU A 277 -4.52 27.92 -15.39
C GLU A 277 -4.66 27.93 -13.87
N LYS A 278 -5.71 27.29 -13.32
CA LYS A 278 -5.84 27.07 -11.88
C LYS A 278 -4.69 26.23 -11.33
N ALA A 279 -4.29 25.15 -12.01
CA ALA A 279 -3.22 24.29 -11.55
C ALA A 279 -1.88 25.03 -11.54
N ASP A 280 -1.58 25.84 -12.55
CA ASP A 280 -0.36 26.63 -12.61
C ASP A 280 -0.37 27.77 -11.59
N PHE A 281 -1.52 28.41 -11.38
CA PHE A 281 -1.71 29.36 -10.28
C PHE A 281 -1.49 28.69 -8.91
N ILE A 282 -2.09 27.52 -8.66
CA ILE A 282 -1.92 26.76 -7.41
C ILE A 282 -0.46 26.36 -7.21
N LYS A 283 0.21 25.85 -8.25
CA LYS A 283 1.64 25.50 -8.20
C LYS A 283 2.48 26.71 -7.78
N GLN A 284 2.27 27.86 -8.42
CA GLN A 284 3.01 29.08 -8.09
C GLN A 284 2.71 29.56 -6.65
N GLN A 285 1.45 29.56 -6.23
CA GLN A 285 1.05 29.98 -4.87
C GLN A 285 1.58 29.06 -3.77
N ASN A 286 1.83 27.79 -4.08
CA ASN A 286 2.30 26.79 -3.11
C ASN A 286 3.81 26.48 -3.26
N GLY A 287 4.56 27.35 -3.94
CA GLY A 287 6.03 27.28 -4.00
C GLY A 287 6.57 26.15 -4.89
N PHE A 288 5.81 25.67 -5.87
CA PHE A 288 6.31 24.70 -6.84
C PHE A 288 7.40 25.31 -7.71
N ASP A 289 8.63 24.80 -7.57
CA ASP A 289 9.77 25.19 -8.40
C ASP A 289 9.83 24.32 -9.67
N PHE A 290 9.34 24.88 -10.77
CA PHE A 290 9.35 24.21 -12.08
C PHE A 290 10.78 23.91 -12.59
N ILE A 291 11.74 24.79 -12.28
CA ILE A 291 13.13 24.63 -12.74
C ILE A 291 13.75 23.43 -12.03
N GLN A 292 13.66 23.39 -10.70
CA GLN A 292 14.13 22.27 -9.90
C GLN A 292 13.44 20.95 -10.30
N HIS A 293 12.13 20.98 -10.57
CA HIS A 293 11.38 19.80 -11.00
C HIS A 293 11.90 19.23 -12.33
N GLU A 294 12.15 20.09 -13.31
CA GLU A 294 12.68 19.67 -14.61
C GLU A 294 14.14 19.22 -14.54
N GLU A 295 14.95 19.82 -13.67
CA GLU A 295 16.32 19.36 -13.38
C GLU A 295 16.31 17.94 -12.81
N ILE A 296 15.51 17.67 -11.77
CA ILE A 296 15.32 16.33 -11.19
C ILE A 296 14.85 15.35 -12.28
N ARG A 297 13.89 15.74 -13.11
CA ARG A 297 13.40 14.88 -14.22
C ARG A 297 14.53 14.54 -15.18
N GLN A 298 15.34 15.50 -15.59
CA GLN A 298 16.48 15.27 -16.49
C GLN A 298 17.56 14.41 -15.84
N GLU A 299 17.92 14.66 -14.59
CA GLU A 299 18.89 13.85 -13.86
C GLU A 299 18.43 12.41 -13.71
N MET A 300 17.14 12.19 -13.47
CA MET A 300 16.54 10.85 -13.39
C MET A 300 16.59 10.14 -14.74
N GLN A 301 16.27 10.85 -15.83
CA GLN A 301 16.39 10.31 -17.20
C GLN A 301 17.84 9.98 -17.58
N LYS A 302 18.80 10.78 -17.11
CA LYS A 302 20.25 10.56 -17.29
C LYS A 302 20.83 9.51 -16.32
N GLY A 303 20.02 8.97 -15.41
CA GLY A 303 20.45 8.00 -14.40
C GLY A 303 21.46 8.54 -13.37
N LEU A 304 21.53 9.86 -13.22
CA LEU A 304 22.38 10.55 -12.24
C LEU A 304 21.79 10.42 -10.84
N ILE A 305 20.46 10.53 -10.74
CA ILE A 305 19.67 10.22 -9.54
C ILE A 305 18.82 8.97 -9.79
N GLY A 306 18.70 8.12 -8.77
CA GLY A 306 17.96 6.86 -8.88
C GLY A 306 18.12 5.98 -7.64
N LEU A 307 17.38 4.87 -7.57
CA LEU A 307 17.37 3.97 -6.40
C LEU A 307 18.76 3.45 -6.01
N SER A 308 19.65 3.24 -6.99
CA SER A 308 21.04 2.81 -6.80
C SER A 308 22.01 3.95 -6.47
N ARG A 309 21.62 5.21 -6.66
CA ARG A 309 22.44 6.42 -6.48
C ARG A 309 21.70 7.46 -5.64
N ASN A 310 21.13 6.99 -4.53
CA ASN A 310 20.27 7.79 -3.68
C ASN A 310 21.08 8.61 -2.67
N ARG A 311 21.82 9.60 -3.19
CA ARG A 311 22.61 10.54 -2.40
C ARG A 311 22.28 11.94 -2.87
N LEU A 312 22.07 12.84 -1.91
CA LEU A 312 22.01 14.27 -2.19
C LEU A 312 23.38 14.73 -2.72
N PRO A 313 23.42 15.73 -3.63
CA PRO A 313 24.67 16.40 -4.00
C PRO A 313 25.46 16.81 -2.76
N ALA A 314 26.79 16.76 -2.81
CA ALA A 314 27.65 17.04 -1.65
C ALA A 314 27.51 18.50 -1.16
N GLU A 315 27.10 19.38 -2.06
CA GLU A 315 26.79 20.78 -1.86
C GLU A 315 25.38 21.05 -1.28
N THR A 316 24.56 20.01 -1.11
CA THR A 316 23.21 20.17 -0.55
C THR A 316 23.31 20.62 0.90
N ARG A 317 22.72 21.79 1.18
CA ARG A 317 22.55 22.28 2.55
C ARG A 317 21.15 21.94 3.02
N ILE A 318 21.09 21.22 4.15
CA ILE A 318 19.85 20.97 4.87
C ILE A 318 19.88 21.91 6.08
N GLU A 319 18.91 22.81 6.13
CA GLU A 319 18.78 23.82 7.18
C GLU A 319 17.46 23.61 7.92
N ASP A 320 17.42 24.01 9.20
CA ASP A 320 16.19 23.97 9.98
C ASP A 320 15.18 24.99 9.44
N VAL A 321 13.90 24.60 9.44
CA VAL A 321 12.77 25.45 9.06
C VAL A 321 12.75 26.70 9.93
N GLN A 322 12.78 27.88 9.31
CA GLN A 322 12.74 29.16 10.03
C GLN A 322 11.29 29.59 10.30
N PRO A 323 11.05 30.48 11.29
CA PRO A 323 9.71 30.96 11.61
C PRO A 323 8.92 31.62 10.47
N GLY A 324 9.59 32.00 9.38
CA GLY A 324 8.97 32.59 8.18
C GLY A 324 8.66 31.59 7.05
N ASP A 325 9.21 30.39 7.10
CA ASP A 325 9.02 29.35 6.08
C ASP A 325 7.67 28.63 6.25
N VAL A 326 7.09 28.72 7.45
CA VAL A 326 5.82 28.11 7.81
C VAL A 326 4.88 29.15 8.40
N ILE A 327 3.62 29.10 7.97
CA ILE A 327 2.57 29.93 8.56
C ILE A 327 2.11 29.25 9.85
N ASN A 328 2.38 29.89 11.00
CA ASN A 328 1.86 29.42 12.28
C ASN A 328 0.37 29.81 12.40
N LEU A 329 -0.51 28.82 12.21
CA LEU A 329 -1.96 28.98 12.26
C LEU A 329 -2.48 29.33 13.66
N GLU A 330 -1.72 29.10 14.73
CA GLU A 330 -2.10 29.51 16.10
C GLU A 330 -2.09 31.03 16.26
N LYS A 331 -1.35 31.75 15.40
CA LYS A 331 -1.23 33.22 15.43
C LYS A 331 -2.20 33.94 14.49
N THR A 332 -3.03 33.21 13.74
CA THR A 332 -3.96 33.82 12.77
C THR A 332 -5.30 34.10 13.44
N SER A 333 -5.79 35.34 13.39
CA SER A 333 -7.07 35.78 13.98
C SER A 333 -8.29 35.36 13.15
N VAL A 334 -8.34 34.09 12.72
CA VAL A 334 -9.41 33.56 11.84
C VAL A 334 -10.46 32.77 12.62
N LYS A 335 -10.32 32.68 13.95
CA LYS A 335 -11.24 31.93 14.82
C LYS A 335 -12.68 32.41 14.68
N GLU A 336 -12.91 33.72 14.76
CA GLU A 336 -14.26 34.31 14.68
C GLU A 336 -14.91 34.08 13.31
N ALA A 337 -14.13 34.18 12.24
CA ALA A 337 -14.58 33.89 10.88
C ALA A 337 -14.90 32.40 10.69
N GLY A 338 -14.09 31.51 11.25
CA GLY A 338 -14.30 30.05 11.24
C GLY A 338 -15.54 29.65 12.05
N GLU A 339 -15.73 30.21 13.24
CA GLU A 339 -16.92 29.98 14.06
C GLU A 339 -18.20 30.46 13.38
N ALA A 340 -18.16 31.65 12.76
CA ALA A 340 -19.29 32.18 11.99
C ALA A 340 -19.62 31.28 10.78
N ALA A 341 -18.60 30.75 10.08
CA ALA A 341 -18.80 29.82 8.98
C ALA A 341 -19.43 28.50 9.43
N ILE A 342 -18.94 27.91 10.54
CA ILE A 342 -19.49 26.67 11.11
C ILE A 342 -20.95 26.87 11.54
N ARG A 343 -21.27 27.97 12.26
CA ARG A 343 -22.66 28.30 12.66
C ARG A 343 -23.57 28.50 11.46
N ALA A 344 -23.04 29.02 10.36
CA ALA A 344 -23.75 29.18 9.09
C ALA A 344 -23.83 27.88 8.26
N GLY A 345 -23.40 26.73 8.80
CA GLY A 345 -23.41 25.44 8.11
C GLY A 345 -22.40 25.31 6.97
N LYS A 346 -21.38 26.18 6.93
CA LYS A 346 -20.33 26.19 5.91
C LYS A 346 -19.11 25.46 6.44
N VAL A 347 -18.82 24.30 5.86
CA VAL A 347 -17.63 23.51 6.17
C VAL A 347 -16.78 23.38 4.91
N ALA A 348 -15.49 23.71 5.01
CA ALA A 348 -14.50 23.41 3.99
C ALA A 348 -13.67 22.21 4.47
N VAL A 349 -13.76 21.09 3.74
CA VAL A 349 -12.97 19.89 4.03
C VAL A 349 -11.72 19.93 3.17
N MET A 350 -10.55 20.09 3.80
CA MET A 350 -9.27 20.01 3.11
C MET A 350 -8.76 18.58 3.18
N THR A 351 -8.72 17.88 2.03
CA THR A 351 -8.12 16.56 1.91
C THR A 351 -6.80 16.68 1.16
N LEU A 352 -5.68 16.60 1.89
CA LEU A 352 -4.34 16.54 1.31
C LEU A 352 -4.09 15.13 0.77
N ALA A 353 -4.43 14.89 -0.49
CA ALA A 353 -4.16 13.64 -1.20
C ALA A 353 -3.30 13.91 -2.43
N ALA A 354 -1.97 13.73 -2.32
CA ALA A 354 -1.08 13.65 -3.47
C ALA A 354 0.16 12.78 -3.18
N GLY A 355 0.47 11.87 -4.10
CA GLY A 355 1.86 11.60 -4.54
C GLY A 355 2.55 10.28 -4.14
N ILE A 356 2.79 9.41 -5.12
CA ILE A 356 3.90 8.42 -5.25
C ILE A 356 4.64 8.03 -3.94
N GLY A 357 4.30 6.84 -3.42
CA GLY A 357 4.95 6.25 -2.26
C GLY A 357 6.40 5.83 -2.53
N SER A 358 7.36 6.53 -1.92
CA SER A 358 8.74 6.04 -1.79
C SER A 358 9.13 5.98 -0.30
N ARG A 359 10.14 5.15 0.00
CA ARG A 359 10.69 4.96 1.36
C ARG A 359 11.23 6.26 1.99
N TRP A 360 11.57 7.26 1.17
CA TRP A 360 12.22 8.51 1.62
C TRP A 360 11.23 9.51 2.19
N THR A 361 9.95 9.42 1.80
CA THR A 361 8.91 10.32 2.31
C THR A 361 8.17 9.74 3.52
N LYS A 362 8.71 8.70 4.17
CA LYS A 362 7.99 7.90 5.19
C LYS A 362 6.61 7.40 4.69
N GLY A 363 6.48 7.19 3.37
CA GLY A 363 5.22 6.80 2.73
C GLY A 363 4.23 7.95 2.53
N ALA A 364 4.68 9.21 2.46
CA ALA A 364 3.86 10.34 2.06
C ALA A 364 3.47 10.23 0.58
N GLY A 365 2.41 9.45 0.34
CA GLY A 365 1.42 9.70 -0.71
C GLY A 365 0.00 9.84 -0.17
N VAL A 366 -0.08 9.86 1.15
CA VAL A 366 -1.20 10.12 2.03
C VAL A 366 -0.55 10.59 3.31
N ILE A 367 -1.08 11.62 3.97
CA ILE A 367 -0.69 11.92 5.35
C ILE A 367 -1.10 10.70 6.18
N LYS A 368 -0.14 9.86 6.52
CA LYS A 368 -0.37 8.68 7.36
C LYS A 368 -0.18 9.10 8.80
N ALA A 369 -1.27 9.06 9.56
CA ALA A 369 -1.19 9.28 10.99
C ALA A 369 -0.32 8.19 11.64
N ILE A 370 0.53 8.61 12.58
CA ILE A 370 1.19 7.72 13.52
C ILE A 370 0.31 7.76 14.77
N ASN A 371 -0.36 6.65 15.09
CA ASN A 371 -1.11 6.52 16.33
C ASN A 371 -0.46 5.39 17.13
N PRO A 372 0.64 5.67 17.85
CA PRO A 372 1.33 4.64 18.61
C PRO A 372 0.47 4.27 19.81
N PHE A 373 0.14 2.99 19.91
CA PHE A 373 -0.52 2.41 21.06
C PHE A 373 0.43 1.43 21.73
N VAL A 374 0.49 1.49 23.05
CA VAL A 374 1.24 0.54 23.87
C VAL A 374 0.32 -0.02 24.95
N GLU A 375 0.47 -1.31 25.23
CA GLU A 375 -0.26 -1.96 26.31
C GLU A 375 0.48 -1.74 27.64
N LEU A 376 -0.17 -1.06 28.58
CA LEU A 376 0.32 -0.81 29.94
C LEU A 376 -0.70 -1.40 30.93
N GLU A 377 -0.25 -2.34 31.77
CA GLU A 377 -1.10 -3.00 32.78
C GLU A 377 -2.41 -3.58 32.21
N GLY A 378 -2.35 -4.14 31.00
CA GLY A 378 -3.53 -4.71 30.32
C GLY A 378 -4.49 -3.67 29.71
N ARG A 379 -4.08 -2.39 29.64
CA ARG A 379 -4.83 -1.32 28.98
C ARG A 379 -4.02 -0.74 27.82
N LEU A 380 -4.67 -0.53 26.68
CA LEU A 380 -4.06 0.20 25.57
C LEU A 380 -4.09 1.70 25.84
N CYS A 381 -2.91 2.30 25.88
CA CYS A 381 -2.71 3.74 26.04
C CYS A 381 -2.17 4.32 24.73
N ALA A 382 -2.69 5.49 24.34
CA ALA A 382 -2.11 6.28 23.26
C ALA A 382 -0.82 6.95 23.77
N GLU A 383 0.30 6.64 23.14
CA GLU A 383 1.58 7.29 23.46
C GLU A 383 1.59 8.67 22.77
N HIS A 384 1.65 9.74 23.56
CA HIS A 384 1.79 11.09 23.02
C HIS A 384 3.27 11.30 22.71
N LEU A 385 3.60 11.38 21.41
CA LEU A 385 4.94 11.75 20.93
C LEU A 385 5.16 13.26 20.99
#